data_AF-A0A836YY94-F1
#
_entry.id   AF-A0A836YY94-F1
#
_cell.length_a   1.000
_cell.length_b   1.000
_cell.length_c   1.000
_cell.angle_alpha   90.00
_cell.angle_beta   90.00
_cell.angle_gamma   90.00
#
_symmetry.space_group_name_H-M   'P 1'
#
loop_
_entity.id
_entity.type
_entity.pdbx_description
1 polymer ?
#
loop_
_entity_poly.entity_id
_entity_poly.type
_entity_poly.pdbx_seq_one_letter_code
_entity_poly.pdbx_strand_id
1 'polypeptide(L)'
;MRLTEERKAQILASLQQDYVPFSDVFHEICADTFADMLMTGALQTEIGKSDRIQLHHLELEYFSLIPEHYMDVIPVVEQVLILQDKYQKLRLEH
;
A
#
# COMPACT_ATOMS: atom_id res chain seq x y z
N MET A 1 1.32 2.94 9.50
CA MET A 1 1.02 1.91 10.51
C MET A 1 2.07 0.80 10.45
N ARG A 2 2.49 0.19 11.57
CA ARG A 2 3.31 -1.04 11.55
C ARG A 2 2.43 -2.25 11.81
N LEU A 3 2.65 -3.34 11.09
CA LEU A 3 1.90 -4.58 11.26
C LEU A 3 2.40 -5.34 12.48
N THR A 4 1.49 -6.06 13.16
CA THR A 4 1.89 -7.01 14.20
C THR A 4 2.56 -8.23 13.57
N GLU A 5 3.41 -8.93 14.32
CA GLU A 5 4.07 -10.15 13.84
C GLU A 5 3.07 -11.23 13.40
N GLU A 6 1.92 -11.33 14.09
CA GLU A 6 0.84 -12.22 13.69
C GLU A 6 0.27 -11.86 12.31
N ARG A 7 0.04 -10.55 12.05
CA ARG A 7 -0.46 -10.09 10.74
C ARG A 7 0.55 -10.31 9.63
N LYS A 8 1.84 -10.08 9.90
CA LYS A 8 2.92 -10.38 8.95
C LYS A 8 2.93 -11.86 8.59
N ALA A 9 2.87 -12.74 9.58
CA ALA A 9 2.83 -14.18 9.36
C ALA A 9 1.59 -14.61 8.55
N GLN A 10 0.42 -14.02 8.82
CA GLN A 10 -0.81 -14.29 8.05
C GLN A 10 -0.69 -13.86 6.58
N ILE A 11 -0.11 -12.68 6.32
CA ILE A 11 0.11 -12.19 4.95
C ILE A 11 1.06 -13.14 4.20
N LEU A 12 2.20 -13.47 4.80
CA LEU A 12 3.17 -14.37 4.18
C LEU A 12 2.58 -15.77 3.93
N ALA A 13 1.78 -16.29 4.86
CA ALA A 13 1.10 -17.57 4.68
C ALA A 13 0.07 -17.51 3.54
N SER A 14 -0.68 -16.41 3.42
CA SER A 14 -1.63 -16.20 2.31
C SER A 14 -0.90 -16.19 0.98
N LEU A 15 0.18 -15.40 0.88
CA LEU A 15 0.98 -15.28 -0.34
C LEU A 15 1.64 -16.60 -0.77
N GLN A 16 2.07 -17.40 0.20
CA GLN A 16 2.63 -18.72 -0.07
C GLN A 16 1.59 -19.70 -0.62
N GLN A 17 0.33 -19.60 -0.17
CA GLN A 17 -0.75 -20.49 -0.60
C GLN A 17 -1.29 -20.08 -1.98
N ASP A 18 -1.67 -18.82 -2.10
CA ASP A 18 -2.13 -18.20 -3.33
C ASP A 18 -1.93 -16.69 -3.21
N TYR A 19 -0.99 -16.18 -4.00
CA TYR A 19 -0.66 -14.76 -3.96
C TYR A 19 -1.70 -13.87 -4.64
N VAL A 20 -2.54 -14.43 -5.52
CA VAL A 20 -3.46 -13.64 -6.36
C VAL A 20 -4.47 -12.86 -5.51
N PRO A 21 -5.22 -13.46 -4.58
CA PRO A 21 -6.23 -12.74 -3.81
C PRO A 21 -5.64 -11.60 -2.96
N PHE A 22 -4.46 -11.82 -2.36
CA PHE A 22 -3.81 -10.77 -1.57
C PHE A 22 -3.22 -9.67 -2.47
N SER A 23 -2.75 -10.02 -3.67
CA SER A 23 -2.27 -9.04 -4.66
C SER A 23 -3.40 -8.15 -5.16
N ASP A 24 -4.60 -8.71 -5.39
CA ASP A 24 -5.79 -7.94 -5.75
C ASP A 24 -6.15 -6.94 -4.64
N VAL A 25 -6.20 -7.39 -3.39
CA VAL A 25 -6.45 -6.52 -2.22
C VAL A 25 -5.37 -5.43 -2.11
N PHE A 26 -4.11 -5.77 -2.33
CA PHE A 26 -3.02 -4.79 -2.30
C PHE A 26 -3.17 -3.72 -3.39
N HIS A 27 -3.54 -4.12 -4.60
CA HIS A 27 -3.84 -3.18 -5.70
C HIS A 27 -5.02 -2.27 -5.37
N GLU A 28 -6.10 -2.82 -4.80
CA GLU A 28 -7.26 -2.05 -4.33
C GLU A 28 -6.87 -1.02 -3.28
N ILE A 29 -6.03 -1.38 -2.31
CA ILE A 29 -5.51 -0.44 -1.30
C ILE A 29 -4.73 0.71 -1.96
N CYS A 30 -3.93 0.43 -2.98
CA CYS A 30 -3.20 1.46 -3.72
C CYS A 30 -4.17 2.40 -4.48
N ALA A 31 -5.17 1.83 -5.14
CA ALA A 31 -6.19 2.59 -5.85
C ALA A 31 -7.02 3.49 -4.92
N ASP A 32 -7.46 2.96 -3.78
CA ASP A 32 -8.19 3.71 -2.76
C ASP A 32 -7.35 4.85 -2.18
N THR A 33 -6.07 4.59 -1.90
CA THR A 33 -5.14 5.62 -1.40
C THR A 33 -4.99 6.75 -2.42
N PHE A 34 -4.86 6.42 -3.70
CA PHE A 34 -4.81 7.42 -4.77
C PHE A 34 -6.13 8.19 -4.91
N ALA A 35 -7.27 7.53 -4.76
CA ALA A 35 -8.58 8.19 -4.74
C ALA A 35 -8.68 9.18 -3.57
N ASP A 36 -8.24 8.81 -2.37
CA ASP A 36 -8.21 9.71 -1.21
C ASP A 36 -7.29 10.93 -1.44
N MET A 37 -6.13 10.74 -2.09
CA MET A 37 -5.25 11.86 -2.51
C MET A 37 -5.95 12.84 -3.47
N LEU A 38 -6.76 12.32 -4.41
CA LEU A 38 -7.54 13.15 -5.33
C LEU A 38 -8.63 13.93 -4.59
N MET A 39 -9.39 13.25 -3.73
CA MET A 39 -10.52 13.83 -3.00
C MET A 39 -10.10 14.93 -2.02
N THR A 40 -8.92 14.80 -1.42
CA THR A 40 -8.34 15.78 -0.49
C THR A 40 -7.63 16.94 -1.19
N GLY A 41 -7.51 16.92 -2.52
CA GLY A 41 -6.74 17.90 -3.27
C GLY A 41 -5.23 17.83 -3.02
N ALA A 42 -4.73 16.78 -2.36
CA ALA A 42 -3.33 16.63 -1.98
C ALA A 42 -2.37 16.73 -3.18
N LEU A 43 -2.81 16.27 -4.35
CA LEU A 43 -2.03 16.31 -5.59
C LEU A 43 -1.72 17.72 -6.11
N GLN A 44 -2.32 18.76 -5.53
CA GLN A 44 -1.96 20.16 -5.81
C GLN A 44 -0.68 20.62 -5.09
N THR A 45 -0.23 19.84 -4.10
CA THR A 45 0.97 20.13 -3.31
C THR A 45 2.16 19.30 -3.78
N GLU A 46 3.39 19.82 -3.60
CA GLU A 46 4.60 19.05 -3.93
C GLU A 46 4.74 17.79 -3.07
N ILE A 47 4.31 17.84 -1.81
CA ILE A 47 4.29 16.66 -0.92
C ILE A 47 3.35 15.59 -1.49
N GLY A 48 2.11 15.95 -1.85
CA GLY A 48 1.17 14.97 -2.40
C GLY A 48 1.59 14.41 -3.76
N LYS A 49 2.29 15.19 -4.59
CA LYS A 49 2.90 14.67 -5.83
C LYS A 49 4.02 13.67 -5.54
N SER A 50 4.89 13.98 -4.57
CA SER A 50 5.96 13.07 -4.13
C SER A 50 5.38 11.76 -3.58
N ASP A 51 4.34 11.86 -2.75
CA ASP A 51 3.69 10.69 -2.14
C ASP A 51 2.96 9.84 -3.19
N ARG A 52 2.37 10.45 -4.23
CA ARG A 52 1.82 9.71 -5.37
C ARG A 52 2.91 8.94 -6.12
N ILE A 53 4.07 9.56 -6.34
CA ILE A 53 5.22 8.91 -6.97
C ILE A 53 5.68 7.73 -6.10
N GLN A 54 5.79 7.93 -4.79
CA GLN A 54 6.14 6.88 -3.85
C GLN A 54 5.12 5.72 -3.88
N LEU A 55 3.81 6.01 -3.85
CA LEU A 55 2.76 4.99 -3.93
C LEU A 55 2.90 4.14 -5.19
N HIS A 56 3.13 4.78 -6.34
CA HIS A 56 3.36 4.08 -7.59
C HIS A 56 4.63 3.22 -7.56
N HIS A 57 5.72 3.72 -6.97
CA HIS A 57 6.94 2.92 -6.81
C HIS A 57 6.73 1.70 -5.91
N LEU A 58 6.02 1.86 -4.80
CA LEU A 58 5.70 0.76 -3.88
C LEU A 58 4.81 -0.29 -4.55
N GLU A 59 3.85 0.14 -5.37
CA GLU A 59 3.01 -0.76 -6.14
C GLU A 59 3.84 -1.61 -7.12
N LEU A 60 4.72 -0.97 -7.90
CA LEU A 60 5.62 -1.66 -8.81
C LEU A 60 6.59 -2.59 -8.07
N GLU A 61 7.13 -2.15 -6.93
CA GLU A 61 8.04 -2.93 -6.10
C GLU A 61 7.34 -4.19 -5.59
N TYR A 62 6.12 -4.08 -5.06
CA TYR A 62 5.33 -5.22 -4.62
C TYR A 62 5.16 -6.27 -5.72
N PHE A 63 4.72 -5.86 -6.92
CA PHE A 63 4.50 -6.79 -8.04
C PHE A 63 5.80 -7.33 -8.64
N SER A 64 6.95 -6.69 -8.39
CA SER A 64 8.26 -7.22 -8.76
C SER A 64 8.76 -8.32 -7.82
N LEU A 65 8.21 -8.39 -6.60
CA LEU A 65 8.59 -9.36 -5.58
C LEU A 65 7.75 -10.65 -5.65
N ILE A 66 6.55 -10.61 -6.23
CA ILE A 66 5.64 -11.74 -6.27
C ILE A 66 5.75 -12.48 -7.62
N PRO A 67 5.73 -13.83 -7.64
CA PRO A 67 5.70 -14.74 -6.48
C PRO A 67 7.07 -15.08 -5.85
N GLU A 68 8.19 -14.81 -6.52
CA GLU A 68 9.50 -15.41 -6.21
C GLU A 68 10.11 -14.94 -4.88
N HIS A 69 9.86 -13.70 -4.50
CA HIS A 69 10.46 -13.00 -3.35
C HIS A 69 9.38 -12.52 -2.37
N TYR A 70 8.28 -13.26 -2.24
CA TYR A 70 7.13 -12.85 -1.43
C TYR A 70 7.44 -12.59 0.06
N MET A 71 8.55 -13.10 0.59
CA MET A 71 8.99 -12.82 1.96
C MET A 71 9.41 -11.35 2.17
N ASP A 72 9.79 -10.66 1.09
CA ASP A 72 10.31 -9.30 1.13
C ASP A 72 9.22 -8.23 0.94
N VAL A 73 7.94 -8.62 0.83
CA VAL A 73 6.83 -7.67 0.58
C VAL A 73 6.37 -6.90 1.82
N ILE A 74 6.65 -7.39 3.03
CA ILE A 74 6.13 -6.80 4.26
C ILE A 74 6.52 -5.31 4.41
N PRO A 75 7.78 -4.91 4.19
CA PRO A 75 8.15 -3.49 4.21
C PRO A 75 7.36 -2.64 3.21
N VAL A 76 7.08 -3.19 2.02
CA VAL A 76 6.31 -2.49 0.98
C VAL A 76 4.86 -2.30 1.42
N VAL A 77 4.22 -3.37 1.93
CA VAL A 77 2.86 -3.32 2.49
C VAL A 77 2.76 -2.31 3.63
N GLU A 78 3.70 -2.30 4.57
CA GLU A 78 3.70 -1.34 5.67
C GLU A 78 3.81 0.11 5.18
N GLN A 79 4.63 0.38 4.16
CA GLN A 79 4.74 1.72 3.57
C GLN A 79 3.46 2.16 2.87
N VAL A 80 2.80 1.27 2.13
CA VAL A 80 1.49 1.58 1.53
C VAL A 80 0.46 1.87 2.62
N LEU A 81 0.40 1.07 3.69
CA LEU A 81 -0.51 1.32 4.82
C LEU A 81 -0.21 2.62 5.58
N ILE A 82 1.04 3.12 5.56
CA ILE A 82 1.38 4.45 6.09
C ILE A 82 0.75 5.55 5.21
N LEU A 83 0.90 5.44 3.88
CA LEU A 83 0.29 6.40 2.95
C LEU A 83 -1.23 6.36 3.02
N GLN A 84 -1.82 5.16 3.05
CA GLN A 84 -3.26 4.98 3.19
C GLN A 84 -3.79 5.66 4.46
N ASP A 85 -3.21 5.38 5.63
CA ASP A 85 -3.62 5.99 6.91
C ASP A 85 -3.51 7.52 6.88
N LYS A 86 -2.44 8.06 6.27
CA LYS A 86 -2.27 9.50 6.09
C LYS A 86 -3.43 10.12 5.30
N TYR A 87 -3.77 9.56 4.14
CA TYR A 87 -4.76 10.14 3.25
C TYR A 87 -6.20 9.86 3.66
N GLN A 88 -6.46 8.72 4.30
CA GLN A 88 -7.75 8.45 4.95
C GLN A 88 -8.03 9.48 6.05
N LYS A 89 -7.04 9.79 6.90
CA LYS A 89 -7.19 10.83 7.94
C LYS A 89 -7.43 12.20 7.34
N LEU A 90 -6.63 12.61 6.36
CA LEU A 90 -6.84 13.86 5.64
C LEU A 90 -8.26 13.95 5.07
N ARG A 91 -8.77 12.86 4.48
CA ARG A 91 -10.13 12.83 3.94
C ARG A 91 -11.20 12.96 5.03
N LEU A 92 -11.00 12.38 6.21
CA LEU A 92 -11.97 12.47 7.31
C LEU A 92 -11.94 13.82 8.04
N GLU A 93 -10.83 14.56 7.94
CA GLU A 93 -10.66 15.90 8.51
C GLU A 93 -11.23 17.01 7.61
N HIS A 94 -11.55 16.70 6.35
CA HIS A 94 -12.15 17.60 5.36
C HIS A 94 -13.66 17.37 5.19
#